data_AF-A0A3M1DHI2-F1
#
_entry.id   AF-A0A3M1DHI2-F1
#
_cell.length_a   1.000
_cell.length_b   1.000
_cell.length_c   1.000
_cell.angle_alpha   90.00
_cell.angle_beta   90.00
_cell.angle_gamma   90.00
#
_symmetry.space_group_name_H-M   'P 1'
#
loop_
_entity.id
_entity.type
_entity.pdbx_description
1 polymer ?
#
loop_
_entity_poly.entity_id
_entity_poly.type
_entity_poly.pdbx_seq_one_letter_code
_entity_poly.pdbx_strand_id
1 'polypeptide(L)'
;MQELKTRPTKQNSAAENGEADAKKRKTRRISYKPFLVLHTMSRATAGRRPLSVHFIEVHYTHPIDLPQDLIEALPERLILFTTVQYHSQLAAWRAVLEAAGKKVFTFRPKHSAHEGQLLGCGIEDWSGTVDAEAFLFIGDGVFHPKALTIHNELPVYCYDPKREQWLVLKDEDIARAKQRHRAALSQFLMARKVGV
;
A
#
# COMPACT_ATOMS: atom_id res chain seq x y z
N MET A 1 -19.71 11.80 2.65
CA MET A 1 -19.46 10.66 3.55
C MET A 1 -19.99 9.45 2.82
N GLN A 2 -19.13 8.51 2.40
CA GLN A 2 -19.60 7.28 1.73
C GLN A 2 -19.53 6.13 2.74
N GLU A 3 -20.61 5.36 2.78
CA GLU A 3 -20.88 4.29 3.74
C GLU A 3 -19.94 3.10 3.56
N LEU A 4 -19.33 2.65 4.66
CA LEU A 4 -18.77 1.30 4.75
C LEU A 4 -19.91 0.30 4.61
N LYS A 5 -19.87 -0.57 3.60
CA LYS A 5 -20.77 -1.72 3.53
C LYS A 5 -20.32 -2.77 4.54
N THR A 6 -21.02 -2.87 5.68
CA THR A 6 -20.89 -3.97 6.64
C THR A 6 -21.99 -5.02 6.41
N ARG A 7 -21.62 -6.30 6.52
CA ARG A 7 -22.50 -7.48 6.34
C ARG A 7 -23.55 -7.59 7.48
N PRO A 8 -24.80 -8.03 7.24
CA PRO A 8 -25.82 -8.10 8.28
C PRO A 8 -25.63 -9.31 9.21
N THR A 9 -25.78 -9.09 10.52
CA THR A 9 -25.68 -10.11 11.57
C THR A 9 -27.03 -10.83 11.73
N LYS A 10 -27.02 -12.17 11.70
CA LYS A 10 -28.22 -12.97 12.03
C LYS A 10 -28.60 -12.74 13.50
N GLN A 11 -29.83 -12.32 13.73
CA GLN A 11 -30.49 -12.34 15.03
C GLN A 11 -30.59 -13.78 15.54
N ASN A 12 -30.23 -14.00 16.80
CA ASN A 12 -30.79 -15.10 17.58
C ASN A 12 -30.96 -14.64 19.03
N SER A 13 -32.21 -14.72 19.48
CA SER A 13 -32.71 -14.51 20.83
C SER A 13 -32.42 -15.71 21.73
N ALA A 14 -31.84 -15.48 22.91
CA ALA A 14 -32.09 -16.25 24.12
C ALA A 14 -31.51 -15.48 25.31
N ALA A 15 -32.35 -15.29 26.33
CA ALA A 15 -32.08 -14.51 27.53
C ALA A 15 -31.29 -15.31 28.59
N GLU A 16 -30.59 -14.54 29.43
CA GLU A 16 -30.29 -14.76 30.85
C GLU A 16 -29.46 -15.98 31.31
N ASN A 17 -28.24 -15.68 31.78
CA ASN A 17 -27.73 -15.93 33.14
C ASN A 17 -26.21 -16.21 33.10
N GLY A 18 -25.47 -15.62 34.05
CA GLY A 18 -24.12 -16.08 34.39
C GLY A 18 -23.02 -15.04 34.23
N GLU A 19 -22.94 -14.16 35.21
CA GLU A 19 -21.72 -13.46 35.59
C GLU A 19 -20.60 -14.48 35.88
N ALA A 20 -19.62 -14.60 34.97
CA ALA A 20 -18.24 -15.04 35.18
C ALA A 20 -17.66 -15.64 33.88
N ASP A 21 -17.15 -14.81 32.97
CA ASP A 21 -15.98 -15.20 32.17
C ASP A 21 -15.43 -13.99 31.40
N ALA A 22 -14.54 -13.23 32.05
CA ALA A 22 -13.69 -12.25 31.38
C ALA A 22 -12.68 -13.00 30.48
N LYS A 23 -13.16 -13.55 29.36
CA LYS A 23 -12.36 -14.27 28.37
C LYS A 23 -11.42 -13.30 27.66
N LYS A 24 -10.22 -13.18 28.24
CA LYS A 24 -8.91 -13.08 27.57
C LYS A 24 -8.99 -12.78 26.07
N ARG A 25 -9.14 -11.50 25.71
CA ARG A 25 -8.75 -11.02 24.38
C ARG A 25 -7.26 -11.28 24.24
N LYS A 26 -6.87 -12.33 23.51
CA LYS A 26 -5.49 -12.55 23.08
C LYS A 26 -5.10 -11.37 22.19
N THR A 27 -4.55 -10.32 22.80
CA THR A 27 -3.72 -9.34 22.10
C THR A 27 -2.61 -10.13 21.43
N ARG A 28 -2.76 -10.38 20.12
CA ARG A 28 -1.68 -10.94 19.31
C ARG A 28 -0.54 -9.94 19.38
N ARG A 29 0.46 -10.30 20.19
CA ARG A 29 1.65 -9.50 20.40
C ARG A 29 2.41 -9.50 19.07
N ILE A 30 2.25 -8.43 18.30
CA ILE A 30 2.96 -8.24 17.05
C ILE A 30 4.44 -8.16 17.42
N SER A 31 5.19 -9.20 17.09
CA SER A 31 6.63 -9.26 17.34
C SER A 31 7.33 -8.42 16.28
N TYR A 32 7.49 -7.13 16.55
CA TYR A 32 8.43 -6.31 15.80
C TYR A 32 9.85 -6.70 16.21
N LYS A 33 10.62 -7.30 15.30
CA LYS A 33 12.08 -7.31 15.45
C LYS A 33 12.55 -5.88 15.15
N PRO A 34 13.27 -5.23 16.07
CA PRO A 34 13.63 -3.82 15.92
C PRO A 34 14.51 -3.61 14.69
N PHE A 35 14.35 -2.43 14.09
CA PHE A 35 15.23 -1.87 13.07
C PHE A 35 16.64 -1.70 13.66
N LEU A 36 17.65 -2.39 13.11
CA LEU A 36 19.04 -2.31 13.54
C LEU A 36 19.89 -1.70 12.43
N VAL A 37 20.37 -0.47 12.65
CA VAL A 37 21.46 0.09 11.86
C VAL A 37 22.77 -0.36 12.50
N LEU A 38 23.50 -1.24 11.83
CA LEU A 38 24.79 -1.73 12.32
C LEU A 38 25.88 -0.73 11.93
N HIS A 39 26.35 0.04 12.91
CA HIS A 39 27.48 0.96 12.77
C HIS A 39 28.81 0.25 13.07
N THR A 40 29.73 0.20 12.11
CA THR A 40 31.10 -0.22 12.37
C THR A 40 32.01 1.01 12.28
N MET A 41 32.43 1.55 13.43
CA MET A 41 33.49 2.58 13.46
C MET A 41 34.86 1.90 13.43
N SER A 42 35.45 1.80 12.24
CA SER A 42 36.90 1.61 12.10
C SER A 42 37.58 2.96 12.29
N ARG A 43 38.36 3.10 13.37
CA ARG A 43 39.10 4.32 13.74
C ARG A 43 40.14 4.63 12.65
N ALA A 44 40.06 5.80 12.02
CA ALA A 44 41.23 6.46 11.43
C ALA A 44 40.99 7.98 11.26
N THR A 45 42.07 8.72 11.51
CA THR A 45 42.28 10.16 11.43
C THR A 45 42.15 10.74 10.02
N ALA A 46 41.81 12.04 9.96
CA ALA A 46 41.95 13.01 8.86
C ALA A 46 41.55 12.52 7.44
N GLY A 47 40.31 12.85 7.06
CA GLY A 47 39.72 12.54 5.75
C GLY A 47 38.49 11.64 5.94
N ARG A 48 37.29 12.23 5.88
CA ARG A 48 36.03 11.49 6.10
C ARG A 48 35.90 10.37 5.06
N ARG A 49 36.20 9.13 5.45
CA ARG A 49 35.75 7.95 4.70
C ARG A 49 34.23 7.87 4.81
N PRO A 50 33.49 7.59 3.72
CA PRO A 50 32.05 7.44 3.79
C PRO A 50 31.71 6.31 4.77
N LEU A 51 30.79 6.58 5.69
CA LEU A 51 30.33 5.60 6.67
C LEU A 51 29.69 4.42 5.93
N SER A 52 30.01 3.21 6.36
CA SER A 52 29.36 2.00 5.87
C SER A 52 27.91 1.98 6.37
N VAL A 53 26.94 2.01 5.45
CA VAL A 53 25.51 1.93 5.78
C VAL A 53 24.98 0.60 5.28
N HIS A 54 24.41 -0.19 6.20
CA HIS A 54 23.73 -1.44 5.87
C HIS A 54 22.22 -1.22 5.94
N PHE A 55 21.53 -1.51 4.86
CA PHE A 55 20.07 -1.48 4.79
C PHE A 55 19.55 -2.90 5.06
N ILE A 56 18.73 -3.05 6.11
CA ILE A 56 18.07 -4.31 6.43
C ILE A 56 16.58 -4.13 6.19
N GLU A 57 16.08 -4.77 5.15
CA GLU A 57 14.66 -4.79 4.84
C GLU A 57 13.92 -5.72 5.80
N VAL A 58 12.76 -5.26 6.27
CA VAL A 58 11.91 -6.04 7.17
C VAL A 58 10.69 -6.48 6.38
N HIS A 59 10.60 -7.78 6.15
CA HIS A 59 9.48 -8.39 5.44
C HIS A 59 8.45 -8.97 6.40
N TYR A 60 7.19 -8.84 6.03
CA TYR A 60 6.07 -9.48 6.66
C TYR A 60 6.06 -10.96 6.29
N THR A 61 6.14 -11.83 7.30
CA THR A 61 6.38 -13.27 7.11
C THR A 61 5.11 -14.10 7.02
N HIS A 62 3.95 -13.55 7.41
CA HIS A 62 2.70 -14.29 7.34
C HIS A 62 2.12 -14.18 5.92
N PRO A 63 1.72 -15.31 5.29
CA PRO A 63 1.01 -15.29 4.02
C PRO A 63 -0.26 -14.43 4.12
N ILE A 64 -0.52 -13.69 3.05
CA ILE A 64 -1.67 -12.82 2.90
C ILE A 64 -2.48 -13.36 1.73
N ASP A 65 -3.67 -13.85 2.02
CA ASP A 65 -4.62 -14.26 1.00
C ASP A 65 -5.36 -13.04 0.44
N LEU A 66 -5.57 -13.05 -0.88
CA LEU A 66 -6.43 -12.07 -1.54
C LEU A 66 -7.89 -12.52 -1.39
N PRO A 67 -8.78 -11.65 -0.88
CA PRO A 67 -10.15 -12.04 -0.68
C PRO A 67 -10.87 -12.19 -2.03
N GLN A 68 -11.74 -13.19 -2.13
CA GLN A 68 -12.36 -13.58 -3.40
C GLN A 68 -13.19 -12.45 -4.03
N ASP A 69 -13.89 -11.68 -3.21
CA ASP A 69 -14.69 -10.53 -3.66
C ASP A 69 -13.83 -9.42 -4.27
N LEU A 70 -12.58 -9.24 -3.83
CA LEU A 70 -11.62 -8.35 -4.48
C LEU A 70 -11.21 -8.88 -5.86
N ILE A 71 -10.89 -10.17 -5.96
CA ILE A 71 -10.47 -10.79 -7.23
C ILE A 71 -11.59 -10.69 -8.28
N GLU A 72 -12.83 -10.91 -7.87
CA GLU A 72 -14.02 -10.78 -8.71
C GLU A 72 -14.27 -9.33 -9.14
N ALA A 73 -14.03 -8.35 -8.25
CA ALA A 73 -14.21 -6.93 -8.55
C ALA A 73 -13.11 -6.33 -9.44
N LEU A 74 -11.92 -6.93 -9.51
CA LEU A 74 -10.81 -6.44 -10.31
C LEU A 74 -11.06 -6.59 -11.81
N PRO A 75 -10.65 -5.62 -12.65
CA PRO A 75 -10.69 -5.75 -14.10
C PRO A 75 -9.66 -6.79 -14.59
N GLU A 76 -9.70 -7.14 -15.87
CA GLU A 76 -8.85 -8.19 -16.44
C GLU A 76 -7.38 -7.80 -16.47
N ARG A 77 -7.06 -6.53 -16.78
CA ARG A 77 -5.67 -6.07 -16.94
C ARG A 77 -5.31 -5.08 -15.84
N LEU A 78 -4.30 -5.40 -15.04
CA LEU A 78 -3.97 -4.59 -13.87
C LEU A 78 -2.45 -4.44 -13.65
N ILE A 79 -2.06 -3.31 -13.07
CA ILE A 79 -0.69 -3.09 -12.59
C ILE A 79 -0.65 -3.32 -11.08
N LEU A 80 0.21 -4.23 -10.63
CA LEU A 80 0.32 -4.63 -9.24
C LEU A 80 1.47 -3.90 -8.53
N PHE A 81 1.13 -3.25 -7.41
CA PHE A 81 2.07 -2.58 -6.52
C PHE A 81 1.88 -2.99 -5.05
N THR A 82 2.97 -2.87 -4.28
CA THR A 82 2.99 -3.09 -2.83
C THR A 82 4.11 -2.28 -2.17
N THR A 83 4.26 -2.37 -0.85
CA THR A 83 5.39 -1.77 -0.12
C THR A 83 6.49 -2.81 0.12
N VAL A 84 7.70 -2.36 0.47
CA VAL A 84 8.85 -3.23 0.75
C VAL A 84 8.55 -4.31 1.81
N GLN A 85 7.64 -3.99 2.74
CA GLN A 85 7.23 -4.90 3.82
C GLN A 85 6.54 -6.16 3.28
N TYR A 86 5.78 -6.06 2.20
CA TYR A 86 5.05 -7.21 1.64
C TYR A 86 5.62 -7.69 0.30
N HIS A 87 6.70 -7.09 -0.18
CA HIS A 87 7.31 -7.41 -1.47
C HIS A 87 7.61 -8.91 -1.65
N SER A 88 7.98 -9.62 -0.58
CA SER A 88 8.23 -11.08 -0.62
C SER A 88 7.02 -11.91 -1.08
N GLN A 89 5.81 -11.35 -1.04
CA GLN A 89 4.56 -12.02 -1.40
C GLN A 89 4.06 -11.64 -2.81
N LEU A 90 4.71 -10.67 -3.46
CA LEU A 90 4.31 -10.14 -4.77
C LEU A 90 4.13 -11.25 -5.82
N ALA A 91 5.09 -12.18 -5.88
CA ALA A 91 5.05 -13.30 -6.82
C ALA A 91 3.87 -14.25 -6.55
N ALA A 92 3.53 -14.49 -5.28
CA ALA A 92 2.40 -15.33 -4.90
C ALA A 92 1.06 -14.70 -5.29
N TRP A 93 0.89 -13.39 -5.03
CA TRP A 93 -0.31 -12.67 -5.44
C TRP A 93 -0.49 -12.61 -6.95
N ARG A 94 0.62 -12.39 -7.67
CA ARG A 94 0.61 -12.44 -9.14
C ARG A 94 0.11 -13.78 -9.64
N ALA A 95 0.63 -14.89 -9.12
CA ALA A 95 0.20 -16.23 -9.51
C ALA A 95 -1.29 -16.48 -9.23
N VAL A 96 -1.80 -16.02 -8.08
CA VAL A 96 -3.23 -16.13 -7.73
C VAL A 96 -4.11 -15.34 -8.70
N LEU A 97 -3.71 -14.11 -9.04
CA LEU A 97 -4.44 -13.26 -9.97
C LEU A 97 -4.40 -13.81 -11.41
N GLU A 98 -3.25 -14.30 -11.86
CA GLU A 98 -3.10 -14.96 -13.17
C GLU A 98 -3.91 -16.25 -13.26
N ALA A 99 -3.95 -17.06 -12.21
CA ALA A 99 -4.81 -18.24 -12.12
C ALA A 99 -6.31 -17.89 -12.16
N ALA A 100 -6.68 -16.70 -11.69
CA ALA A 100 -8.03 -16.15 -11.80
C ALA A 100 -8.32 -15.48 -13.16
N GLY A 101 -7.44 -15.63 -14.15
CA GLY A 101 -7.61 -15.11 -15.50
C GLY A 101 -7.24 -13.62 -15.67
N LYS A 102 -6.57 -13.01 -14.68
CA LYS A 102 -6.12 -11.62 -14.78
C LYS A 102 -4.75 -11.52 -15.44
N LYS A 103 -4.55 -10.51 -16.28
CA LYS A 103 -3.24 -10.12 -16.81
C LYS A 103 -2.60 -9.10 -15.85
N VAL A 104 -1.54 -9.53 -15.16
CA VAL A 104 -0.86 -8.72 -14.15
C VAL A 104 0.46 -8.19 -14.69
N PHE A 105 0.61 -6.87 -14.65
CA PHE A 105 1.84 -6.18 -14.95
C PHE A 105 2.52 -5.72 -13.67
N THR A 106 3.85 -5.83 -13.63
CA THR A 106 4.69 -5.34 -12.55
C THR A 106 5.81 -4.51 -13.14
N PHE A 107 6.13 -3.40 -12.48
CA PHE A 107 7.17 -2.47 -12.92
C PHE A 107 7.99 -2.03 -11.74
N ARG A 108 9.22 -1.59 -11.99
CA ARG A 108 10.07 -0.95 -10.99
C ARG A 108 10.02 0.57 -11.18
N PRO A 109 9.35 1.32 -10.27
CA PRO A 109 9.40 2.78 -10.27
C PRO A 109 10.83 3.30 -10.11
N LYS A 110 11.10 4.52 -10.55
CA LYS A 110 12.45 5.12 -10.65
C LYS A 110 13.22 5.10 -9.33
N HIS A 111 12.53 5.36 -8.23
CA HIS A 111 13.13 5.47 -6.89
C HIS A 111 12.97 4.21 -6.04
N SER A 112 12.43 3.14 -6.61
CA SER A 112 12.21 1.88 -5.92
C SER A 112 13.38 0.93 -6.09
N ALA A 113 13.69 0.20 -5.01
CA ALA A 113 14.71 -0.85 -5.03
C ALA A 113 14.21 -2.09 -5.78
N HIS A 114 12.91 -2.41 -5.63
CA HIS A 114 12.32 -3.63 -6.16
C HIS A 114 11.22 -3.37 -7.19
N GLU A 115 10.99 -4.39 -8.02
CA GLU A 115 9.82 -4.45 -8.89
C GLU A 115 8.53 -4.53 -8.07
N GLY A 116 7.46 -3.86 -8.52
CA GLY A 116 6.20 -3.79 -7.80
C GLY A 116 6.26 -2.98 -6.49
N GLN A 117 7.41 -2.41 -6.11
CA GLN A 117 7.50 -1.58 -4.91
C GLN A 117 7.04 -0.14 -5.22
N LEU A 118 6.02 0.33 -4.51
CA LEU A 118 5.53 1.71 -4.56
C LEU A 118 5.95 2.48 -3.31
N LEU A 119 6.56 3.65 -3.52
CA LEU A 119 6.91 4.60 -2.46
C LEU A 119 5.90 5.75 -2.44
N GLY A 120 5.79 6.45 -1.30
CA GLY A 120 4.85 7.57 -1.17
C GLY A 120 5.16 8.76 -2.08
N CYS A 121 6.41 8.86 -2.54
CA CYS A 121 6.86 9.82 -3.55
C CYS A 121 6.79 9.29 -4.99
N GLY A 122 6.27 8.07 -5.20
CA GLY A 122 6.17 7.40 -6.51
C GLY A 122 5.07 8.00 -7.40
N ILE A 123 5.12 9.30 -7.61
CA ILE A 123 4.23 10.03 -8.50
C ILE A 123 4.81 9.91 -9.91
N GLU A 124 4.42 8.84 -10.61
CA GLU A 124 4.85 8.55 -11.98
C GLU A 124 3.63 8.43 -12.92
N ASP A 125 3.84 8.78 -14.18
CA ASP A 125 2.86 8.62 -15.24
C ASP A 125 3.04 7.23 -15.88
N TRP A 126 2.00 6.41 -15.80
CA TRP A 126 1.93 5.06 -16.35
C TRP A 126 1.07 5.00 -17.62
N SER A 127 0.53 6.13 -18.07
CA SER A 127 -0.26 6.19 -19.30
C SER A 127 0.58 5.72 -20.49
N GLY A 128 -0.01 4.84 -21.31
CA GLY A 128 0.66 4.27 -22.49
C GLY A 128 1.82 3.30 -22.19
N THR A 129 2.15 3.01 -20.92
CA THR A 129 3.19 2.02 -20.58
C THR A 129 2.73 0.62 -20.95
N VAL A 130 1.49 0.29 -20.55
CA VAL A 130 0.78 -0.93 -20.90
C VAL A 130 -0.70 -0.65 -20.99
N ASP A 131 -1.40 -1.52 -21.69
CA ASP A 131 -2.85 -1.56 -21.71
C ASP A 131 -3.36 -2.20 -20.41
N ALA A 132 -3.55 -1.34 -19.40
CA ALA A 132 -4.07 -1.71 -18.09
C ALA A 132 -5.32 -0.89 -17.76
N GLU A 133 -6.24 -1.51 -17.02
CA GLU A 133 -7.55 -0.95 -16.68
C GLU A 133 -7.60 -0.43 -15.24
N ALA A 134 -6.72 -0.93 -14.38
CA ALA A 134 -6.63 -0.48 -13.00
C ALA A 134 -5.22 -0.70 -12.41
N PHE A 135 -4.99 -0.03 -11.29
CA PHE A 135 -3.92 -0.39 -10.36
C PHE A 135 -4.49 -1.24 -9.23
N LEU A 136 -3.72 -2.23 -8.77
CA LEU A 136 -3.93 -2.92 -7.52
C LEU A 136 -2.76 -2.60 -6.59
N PHE A 137 -3.05 -1.99 -5.45
CA PHE A 137 -2.11 -1.76 -4.37
C PHE A 137 -2.45 -2.64 -3.18
N ILE A 138 -1.48 -3.45 -2.72
CA ILE A 138 -1.61 -4.25 -1.51
C ILE A 138 -0.68 -3.69 -0.44
N GLY A 139 -1.26 -3.16 0.64
CA GLY A 139 -0.53 -2.54 1.72
C GLY A 139 -1.42 -1.71 2.63
N ASP A 140 -0.87 -1.21 3.72
CA ASP A 140 -1.61 -0.44 4.70
C ASP A 140 -1.74 1.04 4.34
N GLY A 141 -2.94 1.58 4.59
CA GLY A 141 -3.27 2.97 4.37
C GLY A 141 -3.42 3.37 2.89
N VAL A 142 -3.83 4.62 2.68
CA VAL A 142 -4.14 5.16 1.34
C VAL A 142 -3.11 6.17 0.84
N PHE A 143 -2.01 6.37 1.56
CA PHE A 143 -1.02 7.40 1.22
C PHE A 143 -0.24 7.04 -0.05
N HIS A 144 0.35 5.84 -0.10
CA HIS A 144 1.06 5.32 -1.28
C HIS A 144 0.16 5.26 -2.53
N PRO A 145 -1.02 4.61 -2.51
CA PRO A 145 -1.85 4.50 -3.71
C PRO A 145 -2.40 5.84 -4.20
N LYS A 146 -2.55 6.85 -3.34
CA LYS A 146 -2.92 8.21 -3.78
C LYS A 146 -1.88 8.85 -4.69
N ALA A 147 -0.60 8.49 -4.57
CA ALA A 147 0.43 9.00 -5.48
C ALA A 147 0.14 8.64 -6.94
N LEU A 148 -0.41 7.44 -7.18
CA LEU A 148 -0.82 6.98 -8.51
C LEU A 148 -1.93 7.87 -9.10
N THR A 149 -2.82 8.41 -8.28
CA THR A 149 -3.97 9.21 -8.75
C THR A 149 -3.62 10.59 -9.29
N ILE A 150 -2.38 11.08 -9.08
CA ILE A 150 -2.02 12.47 -9.45
C ILE A 150 -1.75 12.60 -10.95
N HIS A 151 -1.03 11.65 -11.55
CA HIS A 151 -0.69 11.67 -12.99
C HIS A 151 -1.41 10.61 -13.82
N ASN A 152 -2.20 9.73 -13.18
CA ASN A 152 -2.92 8.66 -13.88
C ASN A 152 -4.44 8.89 -13.78
N GLU A 153 -5.17 8.29 -14.70
CA GLU A 153 -6.64 8.31 -14.74
C GLU A 153 -7.26 6.96 -14.36
N LEU A 154 -6.45 5.90 -14.19
CA LEU A 154 -6.97 4.57 -13.88
C LEU A 154 -7.41 4.47 -12.40
N PRO A 155 -8.49 3.73 -12.10
CA PRO A 155 -8.91 3.46 -10.73
C PRO A 155 -7.84 2.67 -9.97
N VAL A 156 -7.73 2.92 -8.66
CA VAL A 156 -6.75 2.26 -7.78
C VAL A 156 -7.48 1.42 -6.74
N TYR A 157 -7.42 0.10 -6.90
CA TYR A 157 -7.89 -0.85 -5.90
C TYR A 157 -6.84 -0.94 -4.79
N CYS A 158 -7.26 -0.73 -3.54
CA CYS A 158 -6.37 -0.74 -2.38
C CYS A 158 -6.84 -1.83 -1.43
N TYR A 159 -5.99 -2.81 -1.14
CA TYR A 159 -6.24 -3.86 -0.15
C TYR A 159 -5.33 -3.68 1.07
N ASP A 160 -5.93 -3.52 2.25
CA ASP A 160 -5.23 -3.46 3.54
C ASP A 160 -5.24 -4.85 4.19
N PRO A 161 -4.12 -5.59 4.15
CA PRO A 161 -4.05 -6.95 4.68
C PRO A 161 -4.10 -7.02 6.22
N LYS A 162 -3.90 -5.89 6.92
CA LYS A 162 -4.04 -5.86 8.39
C LYS A 162 -5.49 -5.69 8.82
N ARG A 163 -6.29 -4.99 8.01
CA ARG A 163 -7.71 -4.76 8.27
C ARG A 163 -8.62 -5.75 7.56
N GLU A 164 -8.07 -6.52 6.62
CA GLU A 164 -8.83 -7.43 5.74
C GLU A 164 -9.95 -6.68 5.00
N GLN A 165 -9.63 -5.47 4.52
CA GLN A 165 -10.58 -4.57 3.87
C GLN A 165 -9.96 -4.00 2.60
N TRP A 166 -10.79 -3.79 1.59
CA TRP A 166 -10.37 -3.13 0.36
C TRP A 166 -11.32 -1.99 -0.01
N LEU A 167 -10.79 -1.02 -0.75
CA LEU A 167 -11.51 0.12 -1.29
C LEU A 167 -11.02 0.43 -2.70
N VAL A 168 -11.72 1.31 -3.41
CA VAL A 168 -11.31 1.77 -4.74
C VAL A 168 -11.24 3.28 -4.74
N LEU A 169 -10.10 3.83 -5.14
CA LEU A 169 -9.98 5.24 -5.49
C LEU A 169 -10.44 5.39 -6.94
N LYS A 170 -11.56 6.10 -7.14
CA LYS A 170 -12.19 6.30 -8.46
C LYS A 170 -12.18 7.78 -8.85
N ASP A 171 -12.93 8.13 -9.89
CA ASP A 171 -13.02 9.44 -10.52
C ASP A 171 -13.08 10.60 -9.50
N GLU A 172 -13.94 10.51 -8.48
CA GLU A 172 -14.05 11.57 -7.45
C GLU A 172 -12.76 11.74 -6.63
N ASP A 173 -12.12 10.64 -6.23
CA ASP A 173 -10.87 10.66 -5.47
C ASP A 173 -9.71 11.16 -6.32
N ILE A 174 -9.65 10.72 -7.58
CA ILE A 174 -8.65 11.13 -8.58
C ILE A 174 -8.79 12.62 -8.86
N ALA A 175 -9.99 13.09 -9.15
CA ALA A 175 -10.28 14.51 -9.37
C ALA A 175 -9.91 15.34 -8.14
N ARG A 176 -10.25 14.87 -6.94
CA ARG A 176 -9.90 15.56 -5.68
C ARG A 176 -8.39 15.60 -5.44
N ALA A 177 -7.66 14.53 -5.76
CA ALA A 177 -6.20 14.50 -5.65
C ALA A 177 -5.55 15.51 -6.61
N LYS A 178 -5.99 15.52 -7.87
CA LYS A 178 -5.52 16.48 -8.89
C LYS A 178 -5.87 17.92 -8.54
N GLN A 179 -7.09 18.17 -8.07
CA GLN A 179 -7.51 19.50 -7.64
C GLN A 179 -6.62 20.03 -6.51
N ARG A 180 -6.35 19.20 -5.49
CA ARG A 180 -5.46 19.58 -4.40
C ARG A 180 -4.03 19.85 -4.87
N HIS A 181 -3.51 19.00 -5.74
CA HIS A 181 -2.17 19.19 -6.30
C HIS A 181 -2.07 20.50 -7.10
N ARG A 182 -3.06 20.79 -7.96
CA ARG A 182 -3.15 22.05 -8.72
C ARG A 182 -3.28 23.27 -7.80
N ALA A 183 -4.08 23.18 -6.75
CA ALA A 183 -4.22 24.26 -5.78
C ALA A 183 -2.91 24.54 -5.03
N ALA A 184 -2.20 23.51 -4.59
CA ALA A 184 -0.89 23.64 -3.95
C ALA A 184 0.15 24.26 -4.91
N LEU A 185 0.18 23.81 -6.17
CA LEU A 185 1.05 24.38 -7.18
C LEU A 185 0.72 25.85 -7.46
N SER A 186 -0.55 26.21 -7.56
CA SER A 186 -0.98 27.60 -7.75
C SER A 186 -0.56 28.49 -6.59
N GLN A 187 -0.73 28.03 -5.34
CA GLN A 187 -0.26 28.76 -4.16
C GLN A 187 1.26 28.95 -4.17
N PHE A 188 2.00 27.91 -4.56
CA PHE A 188 3.46 27.99 -4.71
C PHE A 188 3.88 29.02 -5.77
N LEU A 189 3.25 29.01 -6.94
CA LEU A 189 3.55 29.96 -8.03
C LEU A 189 3.20 31.41 -7.68
N MET A 190 2.23 31.62 -6.79
CA MET A 190 1.85 32.95 -6.28
C MET A 190 2.71 33.42 -5.10
N ALA A 191 3.50 32.55 -4.50
CA ALA A 191 4.29 32.88 -3.32
C ALA A 191 5.44 33.83 -3.66
N ARG A 192 5.50 34.97 -2.96
CA ARG A 192 6.61 35.93 -3.08
C ARG A 192 7.84 35.54 -2.27
N LYS A 193 7.66 34.65 -1.29
CA LYS A 193 8.71 34.13 -0.40
C LYS A 193 8.53 32.64 -0.27
N VAL A 194 9.59 31.90 -0.53
CA VAL A 194 9.64 30.44 -0.47
C VAL A 194 10.82 30.05 0.40
N GLY A 195 10.60 29.16 1.37
CA GLY A 195 11.67 28.52 2.13
C GLY A 195 12.11 27.24 1.43
N VAL A 196 13.43 27.01 1.33
CA VAL A 196 14.05 25.81 0.77
C VAL A 196 14.90 25.15 1.84
#